data_AF-A0A943E317-F1
#
_entry.id   AF-A0A943E317-F1
#
_cell.length_a   1.000
_cell.length_b   1.000
_cell.length_c   1.000
_cell.angle_alpha   90.00
_cell.angle_beta   90.00
_cell.angle_gamma   90.00
#
_symmetry.space_group_name_H-M   'P 1'
#
loop_
_entity.id
_entity.type
_entity.pdbx_description
1 polymer ?
#
loop_
_entity_poly.entity_id
_entity_poly.type
_entity_poly.pdbx_seq_one_letter_code
_entity_poly.pdbx_strand_id
1 'polypeptide(L)'
;GGTEDGVTSNGELADPAECKQIADLGVDFLACGIGNIHGVYPADWAGLSFERLGEIKAQTGDLPLVLHGGTGIPEDQIKKAISLGISKINVNTDLQLVFAKGVREYIEAGKDQQGKGFDPRKLLKPGRDNIVARTKELMEEFGSVNKA
;
A
#
# COMPACT_ATOMS: atom_id res chain seq x y z
N GLY A 1 -11.46 0.40 -3.95
CA GLY A 1 -12.44 -0.47 -3.27
C GLY A 1 -11.94 -0.88 -1.91
N GLY A 2 -12.47 -1.94 -1.31
CA GLY A 2 -12.14 -2.42 0.04
C GLY A 2 -12.99 -1.74 1.10
N THR A 3 -12.73 -2.05 2.37
CA THR A 3 -13.36 -1.38 3.52
C THR A 3 -12.43 -0.31 4.06
N GLU A 4 -12.80 0.96 3.89
CA GLU A 4 -12.12 2.11 4.50
C GLU A 4 -13.13 2.89 5.34
N ASP A 5 -12.79 3.16 6.59
CA ASP A 5 -13.65 3.87 7.57
C ASP A 5 -15.11 3.33 7.65
N GLY A 6 -15.29 2.03 7.39
CA GLY A 6 -16.59 1.36 7.44
C GLY A 6 -17.40 1.35 6.14
N VAL A 7 -16.87 1.91 5.03
CA VAL A 7 -17.50 1.89 3.70
C VAL A 7 -16.83 0.85 2.80
N THR A 8 -17.61 -0.02 2.14
CA THR A 8 -17.11 -1.13 1.31
C THR A 8 -17.36 -0.90 -0.19
N SER A 9 -16.34 -1.10 -1.04
CA SER A 9 -16.46 -1.11 -2.52
C SER A 9 -15.69 -2.29 -3.15
N ASN A 10 -16.07 -2.75 -4.34
CA ASN A 10 -15.54 -3.97 -4.96
C ASN A 10 -14.22 -3.80 -5.74
N GLY A 11 -13.64 -2.60 -5.75
CA GLY A 11 -12.43 -2.32 -6.55
C GLY A 11 -12.82 -1.87 -7.95
N GLU A 12 -13.03 -0.57 -8.09
CA GLU A 12 -13.48 0.02 -9.34
C GLU A 12 -12.34 0.23 -10.33
N LEU A 13 -12.70 0.20 -11.62
CA LEU A 13 -11.81 0.52 -12.72
C LEU A 13 -12.14 1.95 -13.19
N ALA A 14 -11.21 2.88 -12.96
CA ALA A 14 -11.37 4.28 -13.34
C ALA A 14 -11.50 4.43 -14.85
N ASP A 15 -12.33 5.35 -15.33
CA ASP A 15 -12.46 5.64 -16.77
C ASP A 15 -11.20 6.36 -17.28
N PRO A 16 -10.50 5.84 -18.31
CA PRO A 16 -9.35 6.52 -18.91
C PRO A 16 -9.63 7.95 -19.39
N ALA A 17 -10.84 8.23 -19.87
CA ALA A 17 -11.24 9.56 -20.35
C ALA A 17 -11.37 10.55 -19.18
N GLU A 18 -11.94 10.14 -18.04
CA GLU A 18 -12.00 10.96 -16.84
C GLU A 18 -10.61 11.19 -16.24
N CYS A 19 -9.76 10.16 -16.22
CA CYS A 19 -8.36 10.28 -15.84
C CYS A 19 -7.62 11.34 -16.66
N LYS A 20 -7.89 11.39 -17.99
CA LYS A 20 -7.34 12.44 -18.86
C LYS A 20 -7.81 13.82 -18.45
N GLN A 21 -9.10 14.00 -18.20
CA GLN A 21 -9.66 15.30 -17.81
C GLN A 21 -9.00 15.82 -16.52
N ILE A 22 -8.77 14.96 -15.53
CA ILE A 22 -8.08 15.34 -14.30
C ILE A 22 -6.60 15.64 -14.56
N ALA A 23 -5.93 14.84 -15.40
CA ALA A 23 -4.54 15.09 -15.79
C ALA A 23 -4.36 16.46 -16.48
N ASP A 24 -5.30 16.84 -17.35
CA ASP A 24 -5.29 18.12 -18.07
C ASP A 24 -5.44 19.33 -17.13
N LEU A 25 -5.89 19.13 -15.88
CA LEU A 25 -5.91 20.19 -14.85
C LEU A 25 -4.51 20.52 -14.31
N GLY A 26 -3.48 19.74 -14.68
CA GLY A 26 -2.10 19.99 -14.26
C GLY A 26 -1.77 19.47 -12.85
N VAL A 27 -2.39 18.38 -12.41
CA VAL A 27 -2.02 17.70 -11.16
C VAL A 27 -0.62 17.07 -11.27
N ASP A 28 0.12 16.98 -10.16
CA ASP A 28 1.46 16.38 -10.15
C ASP A 28 1.45 14.84 -10.14
N PHE A 29 0.38 14.26 -9.57
CA PHE A 29 0.19 12.81 -9.45
C PHE A 29 -1.29 12.48 -9.60
N LEU A 30 -1.59 11.31 -10.17
CA LEU A 30 -2.97 10.82 -10.30
C LEU A 30 -3.14 9.44 -9.68
N ALA A 31 -4.04 9.32 -8.70
CA ALA A 31 -4.51 8.03 -8.20
C ALA A 31 -5.70 7.56 -9.06
N CYS A 32 -5.62 6.34 -9.57
CA CYS A 32 -6.67 5.77 -10.40
C CYS A 32 -6.97 4.33 -9.98
N GLY A 33 -8.26 3.99 -9.89
CA GLY A 33 -8.70 2.64 -9.58
C GLY A 33 -8.37 1.67 -10.71
N ILE A 34 -7.62 0.61 -10.41
CA ILE A 34 -7.28 -0.46 -11.36
C ILE A 34 -7.62 -1.84 -10.77
N GLY A 35 -8.69 -1.89 -9.97
CA GLY A 35 -9.10 -3.10 -9.25
C GLY A 35 -8.45 -3.23 -7.87
N ASN A 36 -7.67 -2.23 -7.45
CA ASN A 36 -7.07 -2.17 -6.12
C ASN A 36 -8.11 -1.84 -5.03
N ILE A 37 -7.89 -2.38 -3.82
CA ILE A 37 -8.76 -2.22 -2.68
C ILE A 37 -7.96 -1.90 -1.41
N HIS A 38 -8.59 -1.24 -0.44
CA HIS A 38 -8.00 -0.97 0.87
C HIS A 38 -8.26 -2.14 1.84
N GLY A 39 -7.27 -2.39 2.70
CA GLY A 39 -7.36 -3.44 3.71
C GLY A 39 -6.72 -4.75 3.26
N VAL A 40 -7.24 -5.85 3.81
CA VAL A 40 -6.80 -7.21 3.46
C VAL A 40 -7.59 -7.67 2.25
N TYR A 41 -6.89 -8.14 1.22
CA TYR A 41 -7.52 -8.60 0.00
C TYR A 41 -8.26 -9.94 0.21
N PRO A 42 -9.50 -10.09 -0.31
CA PRO A 42 -10.23 -11.35 -0.22
C PRO A 42 -9.62 -12.39 -1.17
N ALA A 43 -9.82 -13.67 -0.86
CA ALA A 43 -9.19 -14.78 -1.59
C ALA A 43 -9.63 -14.88 -3.07
N ASP A 44 -10.80 -14.33 -3.42
CA ASP A 44 -11.38 -14.31 -4.75
C ASP A 44 -11.07 -13.02 -5.53
N TRP A 45 -10.17 -12.17 -5.02
CA TRP A 45 -9.77 -10.96 -5.73
C TRP A 45 -9.10 -11.28 -7.08
N ALA A 46 -9.59 -10.63 -8.14
CA ALA A 46 -9.20 -10.90 -9.53
C ALA A 46 -7.80 -10.38 -9.91
N GLY A 47 -7.14 -9.59 -9.06
CA GLY A 47 -5.86 -8.95 -9.36
C GLY A 47 -6.00 -7.55 -9.94
N LEU A 48 -4.86 -6.88 -10.16
CA LEU A 48 -4.81 -5.59 -10.82
C LEU A 48 -5.13 -5.71 -12.32
N SER A 49 -5.92 -4.77 -12.84
CA SER A 49 -6.15 -4.66 -14.29
C SER A 49 -5.01 -3.87 -14.96
N PHE A 50 -4.03 -4.59 -15.50
CA PHE A 50 -2.92 -3.98 -16.26
C PHE A 50 -3.34 -3.42 -17.61
N GLU A 51 -4.39 -3.99 -18.22
CA GLU A 51 -5.02 -3.45 -19.41
C GLU A 51 -5.53 -2.03 -19.12
N ARG A 52 -6.34 -1.87 -18.06
CA ARG A 52 -6.85 -0.56 -17.66
C ARG A 52 -5.74 0.41 -17.30
N LEU A 53 -4.71 -0.04 -16.58
CA LEU A 53 -3.55 0.80 -16.28
C LEU A 53 -2.85 1.30 -17.56
N GLY A 54 -2.73 0.43 -18.58
CA GLY A 54 -2.18 0.79 -19.88
C GLY A 54 -3.03 1.82 -20.62
N GLU A 55 -4.35 1.64 -20.63
CA GLU A 55 -5.31 2.60 -21.21
C GLU A 55 -5.18 3.98 -20.55
N ILE A 56 -5.14 4.03 -19.21
CA ILE A 56 -4.98 5.28 -18.45
C ILE A 56 -3.63 5.91 -18.75
N LYS A 57 -2.53 5.14 -18.77
CA LYS A 57 -1.20 5.67 -19.05
C LYS A 57 -1.10 6.25 -20.46
N ALA A 58 -1.74 5.63 -21.45
CA ALA A 58 -1.79 6.14 -22.82
C ALA A 58 -2.48 7.51 -22.92
N GLN A 59 -3.45 7.79 -22.05
CA GLN A 59 -4.16 9.09 -22.01
C GLN A 59 -3.43 10.15 -21.17
N THR A 60 -2.70 9.74 -20.14
CA THR A 60 -2.08 10.62 -19.15
C THR A 60 -0.61 10.93 -19.42
N GLY A 61 0.00 10.29 -20.42
CA GLY A 61 1.37 10.58 -20.86
C GLY A 61 2.38 10.32 -19.75
N ASP A 62 3.26 11.27 -19.46
CA ASP A 62 4.33 11.13 -18.45
C ASP A 62 3.86 11.33 -17.01
N LEU A 63 2.59 11.67 -16.77
CA LEU A 63 2.06 11.88 -15.42
C LEU A 63 2.32 10.66 -14.51
N PRO A 64 2.97 10.84 -13.35
CA PRO A 64 3.17 9.76 -12.39
C PRO A 64 1.84 9.27 -11.80
N LEU A 65 1.63 7.95 -11.83
CA LEU A 65 0.40 7.34 -11.30
C LEU A 65 0.60 6.80 -9.88
N VAL A 66 -0.47 6.81 -9.09
CA VAL A 66 -0.48 6.37 -7.70
C VAL A 66 -1.34 5.11 -7.54
N LEU A 67 -0.77 4.07 -6.93
CA LEU A 67 -1.48 2.86 -6.55
C LEU A 67 -1.87 2.93 -5.06
N HIS A 68 -3.17 3.04 -4.82
CA HIS A 68 -3.75 2.93 -3.49
C HIS A 68 -3.90 1.46 -3.07
N GLY A 69 -4.00 1.18 -1.77
CA GLY A 69 -4.27 -0.18 -1.31
C GLY A 69 -3.14 -1.19 -1.57
N GLY A 70 -1.87 -0.78 -1.47
CA GLY A 70 -0.74 -1.65 -1.78
C GLY A 70 -0.57 -2.86 -0.85
N THR A 71 -1.29 -2.94 0.27
CA THR A 71 -1.16 -4.05 1.24
C THR A 71 -1.65 -5.36 0.63
N GLY A 72 -0.79 -6.38 0.60
CA GLY A 72 -1.19 -7.74 0.20
C GLY A 72 -1.27 -7.95 -1.32
N ILE A 73 -0.95 -6.95 -2.13
CA ILE A 73 -0.78 -7.13 -3.58
C ILE A 73 0.50 -7.96 -3.80
N PRO A 74 0.45 -9.03 -4.63
CA PRO A 74 1.64 -9.82 -4.97
C PRO A 74 2.78 -8.98 -5.56
N GLU A 75 4.02 -9.29 -5.18
CA GLU A 75 5.22 -8.53 -5.58
C GLU A 75 5.39 -8.44 -7.11
N ASP A 76 5.08 -9.51 -7.84
CA ASP A 76 5.12 -9.55 -9.30
C ASP A 76 4.11 -8.56 -9.93
N GLN A 77 2.92 -8.43 -9.33
CA GLN A 77 1.93 -7.45 -9.76
C GLN A 77 2.36 -6.01 -9.45
N ILE A 78 2.98 -5.78 -8.29
CA ILE A 78 3.55 -4.48 -7.94
C ILE A 78 4.62 -4.07 -8.96
N LYS A 79 5.60 -4.96 -9.24
CA LYS A 79 6.65 -4.70 -10.22
C LYS A 79 6.08 -4.44 -11.61
N LYS A 80 5.05 -5.20 -12.00
CA LYS A 80 4.36 -4.97 -13.27
C LYS A 80 3.67 -3.61 -13.31
N ALA A 81 2.97 -3.20 -12.25
CA ALA A 81 2.32 -1.90 -12.17
C ALA A 81 3.33 -0.74 -12.23
N ILE A 82 4.47 -0.87 -11.53
CA ILE A 82 5.58 0.11 -11.59
C ILE A 82 6.10 0.25 -13.02
N SER A 83 6.32 -0.88 -13.72
CA SER A 83 6.77 -0.85 -15.13
C SER A 83 5.80 -0.16 -16.10
N LEU A 84 4.55 0.03 -15.70
CA LEU A 84 3.49 0.66 -16.48
C LEU A 84 3.20 2.12 -16.04
N GLY A 85 3.97 2.68 -15.10
CA GLY A 85 3.88 4.10 -14.74
C GLY A 85 3.43 4.39 -13.32
N ILE A 86 3.14 3.37 -12.49
CA ILE A 86 2.96 3.59 -11.05
C ILE A 86 4.29 4.06 -10.45
N SER A 87 4.27 5.23 -9.80
CA SER A 87 5.45 5.86 -9.20
C SER A 87 5.31 6.07 -7.69
N LYS A 88 4.11 5.89 -7.15
CA LYS A 88 3.81 6.00 -5.72
C LYS A 88 2.86 4.89 -5.31
N ILE A 89 3.16 4.18 -4.23
CA ILE A 89 2.32 3.11 -3.68
C ILE A 89 1.96 3.46 -2.24
N ASN A 90 0.69 3.34 -1.87
CA ASN A 90 0.24 3.57 -0.51
C ASN A 90 0.15 2.23 0.24
N VAL A 91 0.93 2.08 1.33
CA VAL A 91 0.90 0.89 2.19
C VAL A 91 0.53 1.33 3.61
N ASN A 92 -0.47 0.70 4.21
CA ASN A 92 -0.93 1.05 5.55
C ASN A 92 -1.29 -0.20 6.38
N THR A 93 -2.26 -0.99 5.93
CA THR A 93 -2.75 -2.18 6.65
C THR A 93 -1.63 -3.16 6.99
N ASP A 94 -0.68 -3.36 6.09
CA ASP A 94 0.51 -4.19 6.33
C ASP A 94 1.33 -3.70 7.53
N LEU A 95 1.60 -2.39 7.57
CA LEU A 95 2.35 -1.75 8.67
C LEU A 95 1.60 -1.82 10.00
N GLN A 96 0.27 -1.72 9.97
CA GLN A 96 -0.57 -1.90 11.16
C GLN A 96 -0.49 -3.34 11.69
N LEU A 97 -0.53 -4.34 10.81
CA LEU A 97 -0.48 -5.76 11.17
C LEU A 97 0.88 -6.12 11.79
N VAL A 98 2.00 -5.73 11.17
CA VAL A 98 3.34 -6.03 11.71
C VAL A 98 3.62 -5.31 13.02
N PHE A 99 3.07 -4.10 13.19
CA PHE A 99 3.12 -3.37 14.45
C PHE A 99 2.35 -4.10 15.55
N ALA A 100 1.09 -4.43 15.28
CA ALA A 100 0.20 -5.10 16.22
C ALA A 100 0.78 -6.45 16.64
N LYS A 101 1.36 -7.22 15.71
CA LYS A 101 2.07 -8.47 15.98
C LYS A 101 3.20 -8.28 16.99
N GLY A 102 4.10 -7.32 16.74
CA GLY A 102 5.25 -7.08 17.63
C GLY A 102 4.84 -6.66 19.05
N VAL A 103 3.80 -5.83 19.18
CA VAL A 103 3.25 -5.46 20.50
C VAL A 103 2.56 -6.63 21.18
N ARG A 104 1.78 -7.44 20.43
CA ARG A 104 1.08 -8.62 20.95
C ARG A 104 2.07 -9.64 21.51
N GLU A 105 3.10 -9.99 20.75
CA GLU A 105 4.13 -10.95 21.16
C GLU A 105 4.89 -10.47 22.41
N TYR A 106 5.11 -9.15 22.56
CA TYR A 106 5.71 -8.58 23.77
C TYR A 106 4.86 -8.79 25.02
N ILE A 107 3.54 -8.55 24.90
CA ILE A 107 2.57 -8.67 25.99
C ILE A 107 2.32 -10.16 26.34
N GLU A 108 2.16 -11.03 25.35
CA GLU A 108 1.92 -12.46 25.59
C GLU A 108 3.12 -13.16 26.23
N ALA A 109 4.33 -12.63 26.01
CA ALA A 109 5.53 -13.06 26.73
C ALA A 109 5.62 -12.50 28.18
N GLY A 110 4.61 -11.76 28.64
CA GLY A 110 4.54 -11.15 29.98
C GLY A 110 5.60 -10.08 30.25
N LYS A 111 6.23 -9.53 29.21
CA LYS A 111 7.35 -8.58 29.36
C LYS A 111 6.90 -7.24 29.90
N ASP A 112 5.66 -6.84 29.64
CA ASP A 112 5.01 -5.64 30.16
C ASP A 112 4.91 -5.65 31.70
N GLN A 113 4.78 -6.83 32.30
CA GLN A 113 4.68 -7.02 33.76
C GLN A 113 6.04 -7.12 34.46
N GLN A 114 7.15 -7.11 33.71
CA GLN A 114 8.50 -7.28 34.26
C GLN A 114 9.22 -5.93 34.39
N GLY A 115 9.60 -5.56 35.62
CA GLY A 115 10.35 -4.33 35.89
C GLY A 115 9.65 -3.09 35.33
N LYS A 116 10.32 -2.35 34.43
CA LYS A 116 9.72 -1.20 33.72
C LYS A 116 9.20 -1.57 32.32
N GLY A 117 8.77 -2.80 32.09
CA GLY A 117 8.27 -3.27 30.80
C GLY A 117 7.03 -2.53 30.30
N PHE A 118 6.19 -2.05 31.22
CA PHE A 118 5.03 -1.21 30.95
C PHE A 118 5.34 0.17 30.34
N ASP A 119 6.61 0.60 30.37
CA ASP A 119 7.03 1.88 29.77
C ASP A 119 6.64 1.88 28.27
N PRO A 120 5.84 2.84 27.78
CA PRO A 120 5.37 2.84 26.40
C PRO A 120 6.50 2.75 25.38
N ARG A 121 7.69 3.29 25.71
CA ARG A 121 8.86 3.23 24.82
C ARG A 121 9.40 1.81 24.70
N LYS A 122 9.26 0.98 25.73
CA LYS A 122 9.67 -0.44 25.70
C LYS A 122 8.58 -1.31 25.09
N LEU A 123 7.33 -1.07 25.48
CA LEU A 123 6.16 -1.82 25.01
C LEU A 123 5.92 -1.64 23.50
N LEU A 124 6.05 -0.42 22.97
CA LEU A 124 5.79 -0.11 21.56
C LEU A 124 7.02 -0.28 20.65
N LYS A 125 8.23 -0.40 21.23
CA LYS A 125 9.47 -0.54 20.44
C LYS A 125 9.46 -1.75 19.50
N PRO A 126 9.03 -2.96 19.91
CA PRO A 126 8.96 -4.11 19.01
C PRO A 126 8.06 -3.85 17.79
N GLY A 127 6.88 -3.27 17.99
CA GLY A 127 5.98 -2.92 16.89
C GLY A 127 6.62 -1.90 15.94
N ARG A 128 7.28 -0.86 16.48
CA ARG A 128 8.02 0.12 15.67
C ARG A 128 9.17 -0.52 14.89
N ASP A 129 9.95 -1.39 15.52
CA ASP A 129 11.07 -2.07 14.87
C ASP A 129 10.56 -2.95 13.71
N ASN A 130 9.41 -3.63 13.88
CA ASN A 130 8.77 -4.38 12.81
C ASN A 130 8.31 -3.49 11.64
N ILE A 131 7.73 -2.31 11.90
CA ILE A 131 7.40 -1.34 10.84
C ILE A 131 8.66 -0.96 10.07
N VAL A 132 9.77 -0.68 10.77
CA VAL A 132 11.04 -0.29 10.13
C VAL A 132 11.57 -1.43 9.25
N ALA A 133 11.55 -2.66 9.75
CA ALA A 133 11.96 -3.84 8.98
C ALA A 133 11.10 -4.00 7.73
N ARG A 134 9.77 -4.00 7.88
CA ARG A 134 8.84 -4.15 6.75
C ARG A 134 8.96 -3.03 5.73
N THR A 135 9.17 -1.79 6.19
CA THR A 135 9.37 -0.64 5.30
C THR A 135 10.62 -0.81 4.43
N LYS A 136 11.71 -1.37 4.97
CA LYS A 136 12.92 -1.65 4.18
C LYS A 136 12.67 -2.71 3.11
N GLU A 137 11.95 -3.78 3.45
CA GLU A 137 11.54 -4.81 2.49
C GLU A 137 10.69 -4.19 1.37
N LEU A 138 9.71 -3.35 1.70
CA LEU A 138 8.90 -2.62 0.72
C LEU A 138 9.76 -1.73 -0.19
N MET A 139 10.80 -1.07 0.36
CA MET A 139 11.71 -0.26 -0.45
C MET A 139 12.48 -1.11 -1.46
N GLU A 140 12.90 -2.32 -1.08
CA GLU A 140 13.56 -3.30 -1.96
C GLU A 140 12.58 -3.80 -3.03
N GLU A 141 11.38 -4.24 -2.62
CA GLU A 141 10.29 -4.71 -3.51
C GLU A 141 9.94 -3.64 -4.55
N PHE A 142 9.87 -2.37 -4.15
CA PHE A 142 9.53 -1.24 -5.02
C PHE A 142 10.73 -0.69 -5.82
N GLY A 143 11.95 -1.18 -5.56
CA GLY A 143 13.16 -0.76 -6.27
C GLY A 143 13.62 0.67 -5.96
N SER A 144 13.28 1.21 -4.78
CA SER A 144 13.59 2.59 -4.37
C SER A 144 14.87 2.72 -3.52
N VAL A 145 15.50 1.60 -3.15
CA VAL A 145 16.74 1.59 -2.39
C VAL A 145 17.85 2.33 -3.15
N ASN A 146 18.56 3.23 -2.44
CA ASN A 146 19.66 4.06 -2.96
C ASN A 146 19.26 5.02 -4.10
N LYS A 147 18.03 5.53 -4.09
CA LYS A 147 17.51 6.53 -5.05
C LYS A 147 17.25 7.91 -4.43
N ALA A 148 17.90 8.20 -3.30
CA ALA A 148 17.78 9.47 -2.57
C ALA A 148 18.63 10.59 -3.19
#